data_AF-A0A5C7LJJ4-F1
#
_entry.id   AF-A0A5C7LJJ4-F1
#
_cell.length_a   1.000
_cell.length_b   1.000
_cell.length_c   1.000
_cell.angle_alpha   90.00
_cell.angle_beta   90.00
_cell.angle_gamma   90.00
#
_symmetry.space_group_name_H-M   'P 1'
#
loop_
_entity.id
_entity.type
_entity.pdbx_description
1 polymer ?
#
loop_
_entity_poly.entity_id
_entity_poly.type
_entity_poly.pdbx_seq_one_letter_code
_entity_poly.pdbx_strand_id
1 'polypeptide(L)'
;MTLSVERPQSYYSVDDPAAPSRNELVMWVLDNLNPANRDDAKWRLITNAAHIEHTLAALKSVRRDNVLSMKKRESSMEDVLAKCLTRGDYGQLEWDEARSAFGRWYARAADLDTRLSAAVDMLMELRNSHKTAELRELLEEYRGKVQMMFAAIRQHREAFSDDHDRPCSPSEYDEELWSLLRIDLV
;
A
#
# COMPACT_ATOMS: atom_id res chain seq x y z
N MET A 1 12.83 -17.17 32.62
CA MET A 1 12.19 -17.61 31.35
C MET A 1 12.26 -16.44 30.38
N THR A 2 13.19 -16.48 29.43
CA THR A 2 13.37 -15.44 28.42
C THR A 2 12.50 -15.77 27.21
N LEU A 3 11.46 -14.97 26.98
CA LEU A 3 10.66 -15.03 25.75
C LEU A 3 11.55 -14.61 24.58
N SER A 4 12.03 -15.59 23.81
CA SER A 4 12.62 -15.32 22.50
C SER A 4 11.50 -14.82 21.59
N VAL A 5 11.55 -13.52 21.28
CA VAL A 5 10.76 -12.96 20.19
C VAL A 5 11.38 -13.51 18.90
N GLU A 6 10.79 -14.59 18.39
CA GLU A 6 11.07 -15.05 17.04
C GLU A 6 10.75 -13.88 16.09
N ARG A 7 11.80 -13.35 15.46
CA ARG A 7 11.62 -12.44 14.32
C ARG A 7 10.74 -13.15 13.30
N PRO A 8 9.75 -12.49 12.69
CA PRO A 8 9.02 -13.07 11.58
C PRO A 8 10.04 -13.49 10.53
N GLN A 9 10.06 -14.79 10.24
CA GLN A 9 10.91 -15.35 9.19
C GLN A 9 10.64 -14.58 7.91
N SER A 10 11.70 -14.01 7.36
CA SER A 10 11.70 -13.50 5.99
C SER A 10 11.23 -14.63 5.09
N TYR A 11 10.05 -14.48 4.50
CA TYR A 11 9.42 -15.48 3.60
C TYR A 11 10.23 -15.78 2.34
N TYR A 12 11.36 -15.08 2.14
CA TYR A 12 12.26 -15.36 1.04
C TYR A 12 13.09 -16.62 1.33
N SER A 13 12.53 -17.77 0.95
CA SER A 13 13.20 -19.07 0.91
C SER A 13 14.28 -19.06 -0.17
N VAL A 14 15.32 -19.88 0.01
CA VAL A 14 16.54 -19.95 -0.83
C VAL A 14 16.26 -20.40 -2.28
N ASP A 15 15.01 -20.76 -2.61
CA ASP A 15 14.52 -21.13 -3.95
C ASP A 15 13.58 -20.07 -4.57
N ASP A 16 13.57 -18.83 -4.09
CA ASP A 16 12.64 -17.82 -4.60
C ASP A 16 12.91 -17.49 -6.09
N PRO A 17 11.89 -17.57 -6.98
CA PRO A 17 12.01 -16.97 -8.30
C PRO A 17 12.41 -15.51 -8.12
N ALA A 18 13.41 -15.07 -8.89
CA ALA A 18 13.94 -13.71 -8.83
C ALA A 18 12.78 -12.71 -8.70
N ALA A 19 12.86 -11.83 -7.70
CA ALA A 19 11.81 -10.86 -7.42
C ALA A 19 11.39 -10.16 -8.73
N PRO A 20 10.08 -10.08 -9.03
CA PRO A 20 9.62 -9.61 -10.32
C PRO A 20 10.15 -8.20 -10.59
N SER A 21 10.64 -7.98 -11.79
CA SER A 21 11.14 -6.68 -12.19
C SER A 21 10.02 -5.63 -12.14
N ARG A 22 10.41 -4.35 -12.06
CA ARG A 22 9.48 -3.22 -12.08
C ARG A 22 8.46 -3.31 -13.22
N ASN A 23 8.90 -3.70 -14.41
CA ASN A 23 8.04 -3.77 -15.59
C ASN A 23 7.10 -4.99 -15.52
N GLU A 24 7.58 -6.12 -15.01
CA GLU A 24 6.74 -7.31 -14.80
C GLU A 24 5.64 -7.04 -13.77
N LEU A 25 5.95 -6.36 -12.66
CA LEU A 25 4.95 -5.95 -11.68
C LEU A 25 3.87 -5.07 -12.29
N VAL A 26 4.25 -4.07 -13.09
CA VAL A 26 3.28 -3.19 -13.76
C VAL A 26 2.41 -3.96 -14.74
N MET A 27 3.00 -4.84 -15.55
CA MET A 27 2.24 -5.69 -16.49
C MET A 27 1.28 -6.60 -15.75
N TRP A 28 1.71 -7.24 -14.66
CA TRP A 28 0.83 -8.07 -13.84
C TRP A 28 -0.34 -7.27 -13.30
N VAL A 29 -0.14 -6.03 -12.83
CA VAL A 29 -1.26 -5.19 -12.39
C VAL A 29 -2.21 -4.87 -13.56
N LEU A 30 -1.67 -4.45 -14.71
CA LEU A 30 -2.46 -4.02 -15.87
C LEU A 30 -3.27 -5.15 -16.50
N ASP A 31 -2.73 -6.37 -16.50
CA ASP A 31 -3.39 -7.58 -17.01
C ASP A 31 -4.49 -8.07 -16.07
N ASN A 32 -4.33 -7.83 -14.76
CA ASN A 32 -5.23 -8.31 -13.72
C ASN A 32 -6.19 -7.24 -13.16
N LEU A 33 -6.21 -6.06 -13.78
CA LEU A 33 -7.07 -4.94 -13.41
C LEU A 33 -8.55 -5.30 -13.53
N ASN A 34 -8.93 -6.07 -14.56
CA ASN A 34 -10.29 -6.55 -14.74
C ASN A 34 -10.53 -7.83 -13.91
N PRO A 35 -11.46 -7.82 -12.94
CA PRO A 35 -11.76 -9.00 -12.12
C PRO A 35 -12.18 -10.23 -12.93
N ALA A 36 -12.80 -10.06 -14.11
CA ALA A 36 -13.33 -11.18 -14.90
C ALA A 36 -12.24 -12.10 -15.48
N ASN A 37 -11.04 -11.55 -15.74
CA ASN A 37 -9.94 -12.27 -16.40
C ASN A 37 -8.69 -12.35 -15.50
N ARG A 38 -8.86 -12.10 -14.21
CA ARG A 38 -7.78 -11.97 -13.23
C ARG A 38 -7.23 -13.34 -12.84
N ASP A 39 -5.91 -13.46 -12.87
CA ASP A 39 -5.14 -14.48 -12.17
C ASP A 39 -5.10 -14.13 -10.67
N ASP A 40 -5.90 -14.84 -9.88
CA ASP A 40 -6.05 -14.61 -8.45
C ASP A 40 -4.74 -14.80 -7.67
N ALA A 41 -3.86 -15.71 -8.11
CA ALA A 41 -2.60 -15.96 -7.41
C ALA A 41 -1.66 -14.76 -7.57
N LYS A 42 -1.50 -14.27 -8.82
CA LYS A 42 -0.72 -13.06 -9.09
C LYS A 42 -1.32 -11.83 -8.44
N TRP A 43 -2.65 -11.69 -8.51
CA TRP A 43 -3.34 -10.56 -7.90
C TRP A 43 -3.14 -10.52 -6.39
N ARG A 44 -3.26 -11.65 -5.69
CA ARG A 44 -2.98 -11.73 -4.24
C ARG A 44 -1.54 -11.36 -3.92
N LEU A 45 -0.58 -11.81 -4.72
CA LEU A 45 0.83 -11.49 -4.51
C LEU A 45 1.09 -9.97 -4.61
N ILE A 46 0.60 -9.31 -5.65
CA ILE A 46 0.83 -7.86 -5.87
C ILE A 46 0.02 -6.97 -4.92
N THR A 47 -1.08 -7.50 -4.37
CA THR A 47 -1.97 -6.77 -3.45
C THR A 47 -1.79 -7.09 -1.98
N ASN A 48 -0.88 -8.03 -1.65
CA ASN A 48 -0.52 -8.34 -0.28
C ASN A 48 -0.02 -7.08 0.43
N ALA A 49 -0.43 -6.88 1.70
CA ALA A 49 0.00 -5.76 2.53
C ALA A 49 1.54 -5.58 2.56
N ALA A 50 2.30 -6.68 2.50
CA ALA A 50 3.76 -6.64 2.48
C ALA A 50 4.35 -6.09 1.17
N HIS A 51 3.65 -6.22 0.03
CA HIS A 51 4.18 -5.89 -1.30
C HIS A 51 3.47 -4.71 -1.98
N ILE A 52 2.29 -4.32 -1.51
CA ILE A 52 1.43 -3.32 -2.15
C ILE A 52 2.12 -1.95 -2.31
N GLU A 53 2.98 -1.56 -1.37
CA GLU A 53 3.78 -0.32 -1.45
C GLU A 53 4.80 -0.38 -2.59
N HIS A 54 5.45 -1.53 -2.77
CA HIS A 54 6.41 -1.74 -3.84
C HIS A 54 5.73 -1.71 -5.21
N THR A 55 4.58 -2.39 -5.32
CA THR A 55 3.71 -2.35 -6.51
C THR A 55 3.27 -0.92 -6.85
N LEU A 56 2.81 -0.16 -5.86
CA LEU A 56 2.42 1.24 -6.02
C LEU A 56 3.58 2.12 -6.47
N ALA A 57 4.78 1.92 -5.91
CA ALA A 57 5.98 2.65 -6.31
C ALA A 57 6.37 2.37 -7.76
N ALA A 58 6.29 1.10 -8.19
CA ALA A 58 6.55 0.70 -9.57
C ALA A 58 5.58 1.37 -10.55
N LEU A 59 4.27 1.32 -10.28
CA LEU A 59 3.23 1.97 -11.10
C LEU A 59 3.44 3.48 -11.19
N LYS A 60 3.67 4.15 -10.06
CA LYS A 60 3.90 5.61 -10.02
C LYS A 60 5.16 5.99 -10.80
N SER A 61 6.21 5.17 -10.73
CA SER A 61 7.43 5.38 -11.51
C SER A 61 7.18 5.26 -13.01
N VAL A 62 6.53 4.18 -13.46
CA VAL A 62 6.24 3.99 -14.90
C VAL A 62 5.30 5.07 -15.42
N ARG A 63 4.30 5.47 -14.64
CA ARG A 63 3.42 6.59 -14.98
C ARG A 63 4.20 7.89 -15.17
N ARG A 64 5.12 8.20 -14.25
CA ARG A 64 5.99 9.38 -14.36
C ARG A 64 6.82 9.33 -15.65
N ASP A 65 7.44 8.18 -15.94
CA ASP A 65 8.25 7.97 -17.15
C ASP A 65 7.42 8.13 -18.43
N ASN A 66 6.16 7.67 -18.43
CA ASN A 66 5.22 7.85 -19.53
C ASN A 66 4.87 9.32 -19.76
N VAL A 67 4.50 10.04 -18.70
CA VAL A 67 4.18 11.48 -18.78
C VAL A 67 5.37 12.30 -19.26
N LEU A 68 6.57 12.01 -18.77
CA LEU A 68 7.80 12.66 -19.23
C LEU A 68 8.07 12.37 -20.71
N SER A 69 7.83 11.13 -21.15
CA SER A 69 7.98 10.75 -22.55
C SER A 69 6.98 11.47 -23.46
N MET A 70 5.73 11.63 -23.01
CA MET A 70 4.70 12.41 -23.73
C MET A 70 5.13 13.85 -23.91
N LYS A 71 5.49 14.55 -22.82
CA LYS A 71 5.97 15.93 -22.88
C LYS A 71 7.19 16.11 -23.76
N LYS A 72 8.16 15.20 -23.67
CA LYS A 72 9.38 15.25 -24.49
C LYS A 72 9.06 15.11 -25.98
N ARG A 73 8.21 14.15 -26.34
CA ARG A 73 7.84 13.94 -27.75
C ARG A 73 6.97 15.07 -28.29
N GLU A 74 6.08 15.63 -27.49
CA GLU A 74 5.29 16.80 -27.83
C GLU A 74 6.20 18.00 -28.16
N SER A 75 7.17 18.32 -27.30
CA SER A 75 8.18 19.35 -27.59
C SER A 75 9.02 19.02 -28.83
N SER A 76 9.37 17.75 -29.04
CA SER A 76 10.13 17.33 -30.24
C SER A 76 9.34 17.52 -31.54
N MET A 77 8.00 17.55 -31.49
CA MET A 77 7.17 17.76 -32.68
C MET A 77 7.28 19.20 -33.21
N GLU A 78 7.55 20.17 -32.35
CA GLU A 78 7.81 21.56 -32.77
C GLU A 78 9.08 21.65 -33.62
N ASP A 79 10.14 20.94 -33.21
CA ASP A 79 11.39 20.86 -33.98
C ASP A 79 11.20 20.16 -35.33
N VAL A 80 10.36 19.12 -35.38
CA VAL A 80 10.04 18.41 -36.62
C VAL A 80 9.27 19.33 -37.56
N LEU A 81 8.27 20.07 -37.06
CA LEU A 81 7.53 21.05 -37.84
C LEU A 81 8.46 22.11 -38.42
N ALA A 82 9.33 22.70 -37.61
CA ALA A 82 10.27 23.72 -38.05
C ALA A 82 11.18 23.22 -39.19
N LYS A 83 11.69 21.99 -39.09
CA LYS A 83 12.50 21.36 -40.15
C LYS A 83 11.69 21.13 -41.43
N CYS A 84 10.45 20.66 -41.30
CA CYS A 84 9.58 20.39 -42.44
C CYS A 84 9.22 21.68 -43.20
N LEU A 85 8.92 22.78 -42.48
CA LEU A 85 8.60 24.06 -43.11
C LEU A 85 9.72 24.60 -44.02
N THR A 86 10.99 24.27 -43.75
CA THR A 86 12.13 24.68 -44.60
C THR A 86 12.21 23.94 -45.95
N ARG A 87 11.43 22.87 -46.13
CA ARG A 87 11.50 21.95 -47.29
C ARG A 87 10.31 22.10 -48.26
N GLY A 88 9.42 23.06 -48.05
CA GLY A 88 8.26 23.31 -48.93
C GLY A 88 7.32 22.09 -49.01
N ASP A 89 6.82 21.78 -50.21
CA ASP A 89 5.81 20.72 -50.43
C ASP A 89 6.27 19.32 -49.97
N TYR A 90 7.56 19.01 -50.12
CA TYR A 90 8.11 17.75 -49.64
C TYR A 90 8.11 17.68 -48.10
N GLY A 91 8.39 18.81 -47.45
CA GLY A 91 8.31 18.93 -45.99
C GLY A 91 6.88 18.82 -45.47
N GLN A 92 5.88 19.29 -46.22
CA GLN A 92 4.47 19.13 -45.85
C GLN A 92 4.08 17.65 -45.74
N LEU A 93 4.52 16.81 -46.69
CA LEU A 93 4.25 15.38 -46.67
C LEU A 93 4.96 14.68 -45.50
N GLU A 94 6.24 15.00 -45.25
CA GLU A 94 6.98 14.51 -44.08
C GLU A 94 6.32 14.92 -42.76
N TRP A 95 5.78 16.13 -42.69
CA TRP A 95 5.07 16.63 -41.51
C TRP A 95 3.77 15.88 -41.26
N ASP A 96 2.96 15.65 -42.30
CA ASP A 96 1.68 14.95 -42.16
C ASP A 96 1.89 13.49 -41.73
N GLU A 97 2.92 12.82 -42.24
CA GLU A 97 3.32 11.48 -41.79
C GLU A 97 3.77 11.47 -40.32
N ALA A 98 4.66 12.40 -39.95
CA ALA A 98 5.16 12.53 -38.57
C ALA A 98 4.02 12.84 -37.59
N ARG A 99 3.12 13.75 -37.94
CA ARG A 99 1.94 14.13 -37.14
C ARG A 99 1.00 12.95 -36.95
N SER A 100 0.74 12.21 -38.02
CA SER A 100 -0.10 11.00 -37.99
C SER A 100 0.51 9.91 -37.09
N ALA A 101 1.82 9.67 -37.20
CA ALA A 101 2.54 8.73 -36.35
C ALA A 101 2.54 9.16 -34.88
N PHE A 102 2.79 10.44 -34.62
CA PHE A 102 2.71 11.02 -33.28
C PHE A 102 1.32 10.86 -32.67
N GLY A 103 0.26 11.19 -33.41
CA GLY A 103 -1.13 11.06 -32.94
C GLY A 103 -1.48 9.63 -32.52
N ARG A 104 -1.13 8.62 -33.34
CA ARG A 104 -1.31 7.20 -32.98
C ARG A 104 -0.53 6.80 -31.73
N TRP A 105 0.70 7.30 -31.60
CA TRP A 105 1.51 7.01 -30.42
C TRP A 105 0.96 7.68 -29.16
N TYR A 106 0.59 8.97 -29.25
CA TYR A 106 0.07 9.76 -28.14
C TYR A 106 -1.24 9.17 -27.61
N ALA A 107 -2.15 8.75 -28.49
CA ALA A 107 -3.39 8.07 -28.10
C ALA A 107 -3.12 6.83 -27.25
N ARG A 108 -2.14 5.98 -27.63
CA ARG A 108 -1.76 4.80 -26.84
C ARG A 108 -1.09 5.17 -25.52
N ALA A 109 -0.26 6.21 -25.51
CA ALA A 109 0.39 6.68 -24.28
C ALA A 109 -0.62 7.27 -23.27
N ALA A 110 -1.65 7.97 -23.77
CA ALA A 110 -2.74 8.50 -22.97
C ALA A 110 -3.66 7.40 -22.41
N ASP A 111 -3.96 6.37 -23.22
CA ASP A 111 -4.67 5.17 -22.75
C ASP A 111 -3.88 4.47 -21.62
N LEU A 112 -2.57 4.31 -21.82
CA LEU A 112 -1.69 3.75 -20.78
C LEU A 112 -1.70 4.59 -19.50
N ASP A 113 -1.62 5.93 -19.57
CA ASP A 113 -1.68 6.79 -18.38
C ASP A 113 -3.02 6.63 -17.65
N THR A 114 -4.12 6.54 -18.39
CA THR A 114 -5.47 6.32 -17.83
C THR A 114 -5.51 4.99 -17.06
N ARG A 115 -5.02 3.91 -17.66
CA ARG A 115 -4.97 2.57 -17.03
C ARG A 115 -4.05 2.55 -15.81
N LEU A 116 -2.90 3.21 -15.89
CA LEU A 116 -1.97 3.35 -14.76
C LEU A 116 -2.57 4.18 -13.62
N SER A 117 -3.31 5.25 -13.91
CA SER A 117 -3.99 6.05 -12.89
C SER A 117 -5.04 5.23 -12.17
N ALA A 118 -5.92 4.55 -12.93
CA ALA A 118 -6.95 3.69 -12.35
C ALA A 118 -6.35 2.56 -11.48
N ALA A 119 -5.23 1.97 -11.93
CA ALA A 119 -4.51 0.97 -11.14
C ALA A 119 -3.97 1.53 -9.82
N VAL A 120 -3.38 2.73 -9.85
CA VAL A 120 -2.85 3.39 -8.65
C VAL A 120 -3.97 3.68 -7.67
N ASP A 121 -5.09 4.24 -8.13
CA ASP A 121 -6.22 4.59 -7.27
C ASP A 121 -6.79 3.35 -6.58
N MET A 122 -7.04 2.28 -7.34
CA MET A 122 -7.52 0.99 -6.82
C MET A 122 -6.58 0.40 -5.77
N LEU A 123 -5.26 0.39 -6.01
CA LEU A 123 -4.29 -0.14 -5.05
C LEU A 123 -4.13 0.77 -3.83
N MET A 124 -4.30 2.08 -3.96
CA MET A 124 -4.30 2.99 -2.81
C MET A 124 -5.52 2.76 -1.90
N GLU A 125 -6.70 2.53 -2.47
CA GLU A 125 -7.89 2.13 -1.71
C GLU A 125 -7.66 0.82 -0.96
N LEU A 126 -7.11 -0.19 -1.64
CA LEU A 126 -6.84 -1.50 -1.05
C LEU A 126 -5.80 -1.40 0.08
N ARG A 127 -4.72 -0.64 -0.12
CA ARG A 127 -3.73 -0.36 0.92
C ARG A 127 -4.37 0.29 2.15
N ASN A 128 -5.27 1.25 1.95
CA ASN A 128 -5.96 1.91 3.06
C ASN A 128 -6.90 0.93 3.79
N SER A 129 -7.52 -0.01 3.07
CA SER A 129 -8.31 -1.07 3.69
C SER A 129 -7.46 -1.99 4.57
N HIS A 130 -6.26 -2.39 4.13
CA HIS A 130 -5.32 -3.19 4.91
C HIS A 130 -4.94 -2.48 6.21
N LYS A 131 -4.56 -1.21 6.13
CA LYS A 131 -4.22 -0.38 7.31
C LYS A 131 -5.38 -0.25 8.30
N THR A 132 -6.60 -0.16 7.78
CA THR A 132 -7.80 -0.01 8.61
C THR A 132 -8.11 -1.32 9.34
N ALA A 133 -7.93 -2.46 8.67
CA ALA A 133 -8.06 -3.78 9.28
C ALA A 133 -7.01 -4.00 10.38
N GLU A 134 -5.73 -3.72 10.09
CA GLU A 134 -4.64 -3.82 11.07
C GLU A 134 -4.88 -2.93 12.30
N LEU A 135 -5.31 -1.67 12.09
CA LEU A 135 -5.61 -0.76 13.19
C LEU A 135 -6.78 -1.28 14.04
N ARG A 136 -7.80 -1.85 13.41
CA ARG A 136 -8.95 -2.43 14.11
C ARG A 136 -8.54 -3.63 14.96
N GLU A 137 -7.73 -4.53 14.42
CA GLU A 137 -7.21 -5.68 15.16
C GLU A 137 -6.38 -5.24 16.38
N LEU A 138 -5.50 -4.26 16.20
CA LEU A 138 -4.74 -3.65 17.30
C LEU A 138 -5.66 -3.04 18.37
N LEU A 139 -6.69 -2.29 17.98
CA LEU A 139 -7.63 -1.69 18.93
C LEU A 139 -8.41 -2.74 19.72
N GLU A 140 -8.85 -3.82 19.07
CA GLU A 140 -9.52 -4.93 19.77
C GLU A 140 -8.56 -5.66 20.72
N GLU A 141 -7.30 -5.86 20.32
CA GLU A 141 -6.28 -6.44 21.20
C GLU A 141 -6.04 -5.57 22.45
N TYR A 142 -5.89 -4.25 22.26
CA TYR A 142 -5.75 -3.31 23.37
C TYR A 142 -6.98 -3.30 24.27
N ARG A 143 -8.18 -3.32 23.69
CA ARG A 143 -9.44 -3.41 24.44
C ARG A 143 -9.49 -4.69 25.29
N GLY A 144 -9.09 -5.83 24.72
CA GLY A 144 -9.00 -7.09 25.45
C GLY A 144 -8.00 -7.04 26.61
N LYS A 145 -6.80 -6.47 26.39
CA LYS A 145 -5.79 -6.29 27.45
C LYS A 145 -6.30 -5.38 28.58
N VAL A 146 -6.98 -4.29 28.24
CA VAL A 146 -7.59 -3.39 29.22
C VAL A 146 -8.65 -4.13 30.04
N GLN A 147 -9.53 -4.90 29.39
CA GLN A 147 -10.52 -5.73 30.10
C GLN A 147 -9.88 -6.77 31.03
N MET A 148 -8.80 -7.42 30.59
CA MET A 148 -8.05 -8.35 31.43
C MET A 148 -7.41 -7.65 32.65
N MET A 149 -6.85 -6.46 32.47
CA MET A 149 -6.29 -5.67 33.58
C MET A 149 -7.38 -5.30 34.59
N PHE A 150 -8.56 -4.87 34.14
CA PHE A 150 -9.70 -4.60 35.02
C PHE A 150 -10.15 -5.84 35.80
N ALA A 151 -10.24 -7.00 35.14
CA ALA A 151 -10.61 -8.25 35.79
C ALA A 151 -9.58 -8.67 36.85
N ALA A 152 -8.28 -8.55 36.55
CA ALA A 152 -7.19 -8.85 37.47
C ALA A 152 -7.21 -7.92 38.70
N ILE A 153 -7.46 -6.62 38.51
CA ILE A 153 -7.63 -5.66 39.62
C ILE A 153 -8.83 -6.03 40.48
N ARG A 154 -9.96 -6.39 39.86
CA ARG A 154 -11.14 -6.81 40.60
C ARG A 154 -10.87 -8.06 41.44
N GLN A 155 -10.24 -9.08 40.85
CA GLN A 155 -9.82 -10.28 41.57
C GLN A 155 -8.84 -9.96 42.71
N HIS A 156 -7.90 -9.05 42.49
CA HIS A 156 -6.96 -8.61 43.52
C HIS A 156 -7.68 -7.94 44.70
N ARG A 157 -8.65 -7.06 44.42
CA ARG A 157 -9.49 -6.42 45.45
C ARG A 157 -10.33 -7.45 46.21
N GLU A 158 -10.96 -8.39 45.51
CA GLU A 158 -11.75 -9.48 46.10
C GLU A 158 -10.89 -10.35 47.03
N ALA A 159 -9.65 -10.66 46.63
CA ALA A 159 -8.73 -11.43 47.47
C ALA A 159 -8.37 -10.71 48.79
N PHE A 160 -8.27 -9.38 48.79
CA PHE A 160 -8.07 -8.60 50.03
C PHE A 160 -9.34 -8.46 50.87
N SER A 161 -10.53 -8.55 50.27
CA SER A 161 -11.78 -8.48 51.03
C SER A 161 -12.15 -9.81 51.69
N ASP A 162 -11.83 -10.94 51.06
CA ASP A 162 -12.22 -12.29 51.53
C ASP A 162 -11.24 -12.90 52.55
N ASP A 163 -9.97 -12.48 52.57
CA ASP A 163 -8.97 -12.98 53.53
C ASP A 163 -9.09 -12.25 54.89
N HIS A 164 -10.19 -12.50 55.61
CA HIS A 164 -10.49 -11.88 56.92
C HIS A 164 -9.46 -12.16 58.03
N ASP A 165 -8.54 -13.11 57.83
CA ASP A 165 -7.53 -13.54 58.81
C ASP A 165 -6.11 -12.98 58.54
N ARG A 166 -5.88 -12.24 57.45
CA ARG A 166 -4.61 -11.54 57.19
C ARG A 166 -4.79 -10.02 57.14
N PRO A 167 -4.13 -9.26 58.04
CA PRO A 167 -4.15 -7.80 58.00
C PRO A 167 -3.14 -7.31 56.95
N CYS A 168 -3.34 -7.64 55.69
CA CYS A 168 -2.62 -7.00 54.60
C CYS A 168 -3.56 -6.00 53.96
N SER A 169 -3.53 -4.76 54.46
CA SER A 169 -4.10 -3.62 53.73
C SER A 169 -3.44 -3.54 52.35
N PRO A 170 -4.17 -3.18 51.28
CA PRO A 170 -3.54 -2.85 50.01
C PRO A 170 -2.46 -1.80 50.22
N SER A 171 -1.35 -1.91 49.47
CA SER A 171 -0.31 -0.89 49.55
C SER A 171 -0.79 0.42 48.92
N GLU A 172 -0.17 1.54 49.29
CA GLU A 172 -0.46 2.85 48.69
C GLU A 172 -0.32 2.83 47.15
N TYR A 173 0.61 2.02 46.64
CA TYR A 173 0.79 1.77 45.20
C TYR A 173 -0.37 0.99 44.57
N ASP A 174 -0.97 0.04 45.29
CA ASP A 174 -2.15 -0.69 44.81
C ASP A 174 -3.35 0.24 44.71
N GLU A 175 -3.55 1.10 45.72
CA GLU A 175 -4.63 2.11 45.70
C GLU A 175 -4.44 3.15 44.59
N GLU A 176 -3.20 3.61 44.38
CA GLU A 176 -2.88 4.54 43.30
C GLU A 176 -3.13 3.90 41.92
N LEU A 177 -2.66 2.66 41.71
CA LEU A 177 -2.91 1.89 40.48
C LEU A 177 -4.42 1.71 40.23
N TRP A 178 -5.16 1.37 41.28
CA TRP A 178 -6.61 1.23 41.28
C TRP A 178 -7.37 2.53 41.00
N SER A 179 -6.79 3.68 41.33
CA SER A 179 -7.35 5.00 41.06
C SER A 179 -7.05 5.46 39.63
N LEU A 180 -5.85 5.19 39.11
CA LEU A 180 -5.44 5.50 37.74
C LEU A 180 -6.25 4.72 36.70
N LEU A 181 -6.59 3.47 37.01
CA LEU A 181 -7.39 2.62 36.12
C LEU A 181 -8.89 2.82 36.30
N ARG A 182 -9.34 3.71 37.19
CA ARG A 182 -10.75 4.14 37.30
C ARG A 182 -11.15 5.19 36.24
N ILE A 183 -10.26 5.57 35.32
CA ILE A 183 -10.64 6.48 34.24
C ILE A 183 -11.72 5.78 33.40
N ASP A 184 -12.96 6.19 33.65
CA ASP A 184 -14.16 5.65 33.03
C ASP A 184 -14.08 5.80 31.50
N LEU A 185 -13.92 4.68 30.81
CA LEU A 185 -14.30 4.57 29.40
C LEU A 185 -15.83 4.48 29.35
N VAL A 186 -16.50 5.63 29.45
CA VAL A 186 -17.91 5.81 29.05
C VAL A 186 -18.01 5.81 27.54
#